data_AF-A0A8H6Z0J4-F1
#
_entry.id   AF-A0A8H6Z0J4-F1
#
_cell.length_a   1.000
_cell.length_b   1.000
_cell.length_c   1.000
_cell.angle_alpha   90.00
_cell.angle_beta   90.00
_cell.angle_gamma   90.00
#
_symmetry.space_group_name_H-M   'P 1'
#
loop_
_entity.id
_entity.type
_entity.pdbx_description
1 polymer ?
#
loop_
_entity_poly.entity_id
_entity_poly.type
_entity_poly.pdbx_seq_one_letter_code
_entity_poly.pdbx_strand_id
1 'polypeptide(L)'
;MYRFDMELPAGIVWTTHISGNGNEYRIGMLPDADAQAEDRAGKDATGGKFPKEDFGIDVKWSNGDMNWKTTSSDVQTTAAITQYDLYWKKGDVWPYMLWFTNTENYNYLFFDETGDSYRCNCWRRGNHWVQYRSDKPTIIFITGS
;
A
#
# COMPACT_ATOMS: atom_id res chain seq x y z
N MET A 1 12.12 -23.32 -4.18
CA MET A 1 11.35 -23.60 -2.95
C MET A 1 10.38 -22.45 -2.78
N TYR A 2 9.13 -22.62 -3.20
CA TYR A 2 8.11 -21.58 -3.12
C TYR A 2 7.65 -21.48 -1.66
N ARG A 3 7.84 -20.32 -1.02
CA ARG A 3 7.24 -20.06 0.29
C ARG A 3 5.73 -19.92 0.06
N PHE A 4 4.99 -20.97 0.39
CA PHE A 4 3.56 -21.06 0.09
C PHE A 4 2.67 -20.33 1.09
N ASP A 5 3.17 -19.89 2.24
CA ASP A 5 2.35 -19.22 3.25
C ASP A 5 3.12 -18.05 3.87
N MET A 6 3.01 -16.87 3.25
CA MET A 6 3.20 -15.63 3.99
C MET A 6 1.93 -15.41 4.80
N GLU A 7 1.93 -15.92 6.02
CA GLU A 7 0.82 -15.75 6.95
C GLU A 7 0.68 -14.26 7.25
N LEU A 8 -0.42 -13.67 6.80
CA LEU A 8 -0.73 -12.28 7.13
C LEU A 8 -0.80 -12.14 8.64
N PRO A 9 -0.31 -11.02 9.22
CA PRO A 9 -0.41 -10.81 10.65
C PRO A 9 -1.87 -10.95 11.12
N ALA A 10 -2.06 -11.63 12.24
CA ALA A 10 -3.37 -11.70 12.87
C ALA A 10 -3.85 -10.30 13.23
N GLY A 11 -5.17 -10.07 13.14
CA GLY A 11 -5.77 -8.81 13.56
C GLY A 11 -5.88 -7.72 12.49
N ILE A 12 -5.50 -7.96 11.23
CA ILE A 12 -5.78 -7.00 10.15
C ILE A 12 -7.28 -6.72 10.08
N VAL A 13 -7.64 -5.44 10.22
CA VAL A 13 -9.00 -4.95 10.03
C VAL A 13 -9.19 -4.61 8.55
N TRP A 14 -10.16 -5.26 7.92
CA TRP A 14 -10.48 -5.09 6.50
C TRP A 14 -11.71 -4.20 6.32
N THR A 15 -11.60 -3.21 5.43
CA THR A 15 -12.72 -2.34 5.03
C THR A 15 -12.92 -2.41 3.52
N THR A 16 -14.15 -2.68 3.09
CA THR A 16 -14.53 -2.74 1.67
C THR A 16 -14.86 -1.35 1.13
N HIS A 17 -14.46 -1.10 -0.12
CA HIS A 17 -14.63 0.14 -0.85
C HIS A 17 -14.98 -0.14 -2.32
N ILE A 18 -15.38 0.91 -3.04
CA ILE A 18 -15.64 0.88 -4.49
C ILE A 18 -14.50 1.61 -5.20
N SER A 19 -13.90 0.95 -6.19
CA SER A 19 -12.78 1.45 -6.99
C SER A 19 -13.24 2.54 -7.98
N GLY A 20 -12.29 3.14 -8.68
CA GLY A 20 -12.57 4.15 -9.71
C GLY A 20 -13.51 3.64 -10.81
N ASN A 21 -13.39 2.36 -11.18
CA ASN A 21 -14.22 1.71 -12.20
C ASN A 21 -15.48 1.02 -11.62
N GLY A 22 -15.79 1.20 -10.33
CA GLY A 22 -17.01 0.65 -9.73
C GLY A 22 -16.89 -0.78 -9.21
N ASN A 23 -15.68 -1.37 -9.17
CA ASN A 23 -15.46 -2.70 -8.63
C ASN A 23 -15.26 -2.64 -7.11
N GLU A 24 -15.71 -3.66 -6.38
CA GLU A 24 -15.33 -3.78 -4.98
C GLU A 24 -13.84 -4.08 -4.84
N TYR A 25 -13.23 -3.47 -3.83
CA TYR A 25 -11.88 -3.79 -3.34
C TYR A 25 -11.87 -3.61 -1.83
N ARG A 26 -10.82 -4.05 -1.13
CA ARG A 26 -10.69 -3.81 0.31
C ARG A 26 -9.31 -3.36 0.71
N ILE A 27 -9.24 -2.58 1.78
CA ILE A 27 -7.98 -2.17 2.40
C ILE A 27 -7.85 -2.82 3.78
N GLY A 28 -6.64 -3.20 4.14
CA GLY A 28 -6.29 -3.78 5.43
C GLY A 28 -5.39 -2.83 6.21
N MET A 29 -5.61 -2.76 7.52
CA MET A 29 -4.75 -2.03 8.48
C MET A 29 -4.65 -2.80 9.79
N LEU A 30 -3.51 -2.73 10.47
CA LEU A 30 -3.38 -3.28 11.82
C LEU A 30 -3.98 -2.33 12.88
N PRO A 31 -4.61 -2.88 13.94
CA PRO A 31 -5.09 -2.11 15.08
C PRO A 31 -3.92 -1.50 15.88
N ASP A 32 -4.23 -0.51 16.73
CA ASP A 32 -3.25 0.29 17.50
C ASP A 32 -2.20 -0.52 18.27
N ALA A 33 -2.57 -1.69 18.79
CA ALA A 33 -1.70 -2.49 19.63
C ALA A 33 -0.62 -3.26 18.82
N ASP A 34 -0.88 -3.53 17.54
CA ASP A 34 -0.14 -4.50 16.73
C ASP A 34 0.58 -3.89 15.52
N ALA A 35 0.35 -2.60 15.22
CA ALA A 35 1.20 -1.88 14.28
C ALA A 35 2.65 -1.93 14.77
N GLN A 36 3.55 -2.57 14.01
CA GLN A 36 4.92 -2.79 14.43
C GLN A 36 5.55 -1.48 14.93
N ALA A 37 6.09 -1.57 16.14
CA ALA A 37 6.61 -0.47 16.94
C ALA A 37 7.94 0.11 16.40
N GLU A 38 8.02 0.44 15.12
CA GLU A 38 9.06 1.34 14.60
C GLU A 38 8.71 2.82 14.87
N ASP A 39 7.48 3.10 15.32
CA ASP A 39 6.98 4.45 15.64
C ASP A 39 7.39 4.96 17.04
N ARG A 40 8.40 4.34 17.70
CA ARG A 40 8.92 4.78 19.02
C ARG A 40 10.25 5.52 18.99
N ALA A 41 10.75 5.89 17.81
CA ALA A 41 11.85 6.86 17.69
C ALA A 41 11.36 8.10 16.92
N GLY A 42 10.87 9.10 17.65
CA GLY A 42 10.47 10.37 17.07
C GLY A 42 9.49 11.21 17.89
N LYS A 43 9.53 11.13 19.22
CA LYS A 43 9.06 12.25 20.04
C LYS A 43 10.24 13.22 20.18
N ASP A 44 9.97 14.46 19.79
CA ASP A 44 10.81 15.66 19.89
C ASP A 44 11.77 15.93 18.72
N ALA A 45 11.35 16.80 17.80
CA ALA A 45 11.99 18.10 17.60
C ALA A 45 11.16 18.97 16.64
N THR A 46 10.94 20.21 17.05
CA THR A 46 10.45 21.33 16.25
C THR A 46 11.14 21.43 14.89
N GLY A 47 10.42 21.15 13.81
CA GLY A 47 10.80 21.44 12.43
C GLY A 47 9.53 21.61 11.62
N GLY A 48 9.38 22.73 10.91
CA GLY A 48 8.11 23.18 10.34
C GLY A 48 7.32 22.08 9.63
N LYS A 49 6.03 21.95 9.96
CA LYS A 49 5.06 21.28 9.09
C LYS A 49 4.98 22.10 7.79
N PHE A 50 5.86 21.81 6.84
CA PHE A 50 5.52 22.07 5.45
C PHE A 50 4.26 21.25 5.16
N PRO A 51 3.23 21.83 4.51
CA PRO A 51 2.12 21.03 4.02
C PRO A 51 2.70 19.93 3.13
N LYS A 52 2.19 18.71 3.28
CA LYS A 52 2.54 17.62 2.37
C LYS A 52 2.08 18.04 0.98
N GLU A 53 2.97 17.96 0.02
CA GLU A 53 2.63 18.29 -1.36
C GLU A 53 1.91 17.10 -1.99
N ASP A 54 0.87 17.42 -2.76
CA ASP A 54 0.24 16.43 -3.62
C ASP A 54 1.29 15.91 -4.62
N PHE A 55 1.23 14.62 -4.93
CA PHE A 55 2.16 14.02 -5.88
C PHE A 55 1.48 13.08 -6.87
N GLY A 56 2.19 12.85 -7.97
CA GLY A 56 1.93 11.78 -8.93
C GLY A 56 3.25 11.20 -9.42
N ILE A 57 3.40 9.88 -9.35
CA ILE A 57 4.65 9.18 -9.73
C ILE A 57 4.31 7.98 -10.60
N ASP A 58 4.92 7.91 -11.78
CA ASP A 58 4.91 6.72 -12.61
C ASP A 58 5.74 5.61 -11.96
N VAL A 59 5.13 4.44 -11.84
CA VAL A 59 5.76 3.23 -11.28
C VAL A 59 5.56 2.05 -12.21
N LYS A 60 6.16 0.92 -11.88
CA LYS A 60 5.89 -0.35 -12.56
C LYS A 60 5.99 -1.49 -11.57
N TRP A 61 4.99 -1.59 -10.70
CA TRP A 61 4.92 -2.59 -9.66
C TRP A 61 4.13 -3.78 -10.20
N SER A 62 4.87 -4.73 -10.77
CA SER A 62 4.28 -5.94 -11.33
C SER A 62 4.08 -7.01 -10.25
N ASN A 63 3.10 -7.88 -10.52
CA ASN A 63 2.91 -9.12 -9.77
C ASN A 63 4.25 -9.88 -9.67
N GLY A 64 4.58 -10.34 -8.47
CA GLY A 64 5.85 -11.01 -8.17
C GLY A 64 5.66 -12.26 -7.32
N ASP A 65 6.80 -12.85 -6.94
CA ASP A 65 6.90 -14.12 -6.24
C ASP A 65 6.77 -13.99 -4.71
N MET A 66 5.89 -13.09 -4.21
CA MET A 66 5.72 -12.79 -2.78
C MET A 66 7.04 -12.34 -2.11
N ASN A 67 7.69 -11.33 -2.69
CA ASN A 67 8.95 -10.81 -2.18
C ASN A 67 8.90 -9.28 -2.12
N TRP A 68 9.25 -8.74 -0.96
CA TRP A 68 9.40 -7.31 -0.75
C TRP A 68 10.42 -6.71 -1.70
N LYS A 69 10.01 -5.63 -2.36
CA LYS A 69 10.82 -4.81 -3.26
C LYS A 69 10.96 -3.44 -2.65
N THR A 70 12.20 -3.00 -2.45
CA THR A 70 12.49 -1.60 -2.12
C THR A 70 12.05 -0.71 -3.28
N THR A 71 11.36 0.39 -2.98
CA THR A 71 10.93 1.37 -3.98
C THR A 71 12.09 2.24 -4.46
N SER A 72 11.92 2.96 -5.57
CA SER A 72 12.91 3.93 -6.04
C SER A 72 13.08 5.10 -5.06
N SER A 73 14.21 5.82 -5.15
CA SER A 73 14.47 6.99 -4.32
C SER A 73 13.33 8.02 -4.40
N ASP A 74 12.83 8.33 -5.61
CA ASP A 74 11.75 9.30 -5.80
C ASP A 74 10.46 8.88 -5.07
N VAL A 75 10.12 7.60 -5.11
CA VAL A 75 8.95 7.07 -4.37
C VAL A 75 9.18 7.16 -2.86
N GLN A 76 10.40 6.87 -2.37
CA GLN A 76 10.72 6.99 -0.95
C GLN A 76 10.68 8.44 -0.47
N THR A 77 11.17 9.39 -1.27
CA THR A 77 11.25 10.80 -0.85
C THR A 77 9.94 11.54 -1.02
N THR A 78 9.19 11.27 -2.08
CA THR A 78 7.96 12.00 -2.40
C THR A 78 6.72 11.29 -1.87
N ALA A 79 6.59 9.99 -2.14
CA ALA A 79 5.43 9.22 -1.71
C ALA A 79 5.59 8.58 -0.33
N ALA A 80 6.80 8.62 0.26
CA ALA A 80 7.11 8.02 1.55
C ALA A 80 6.80 6.51 1.66
N ILE A 81 6.68 5.81 0.52
CA ILE A 81 6.53 4.36 0.46
C ILE A 81 7.93 3.77 0.34
N THR A 82 8.37 2.96 1.32
CA THR A 82 9.74 2.43 1.38
C THR A 82 9.92 1.12 0.64
N GLN A 83 8.85 0.32 0.62
CA GLN A 83 8.84 -0.99 -0.01
C GLN A 83 7.41 -1.42 -0.32
N TYR A 84 7.29 -2.35 -1.26
CA TYR A 84 6.03 -2.98 -1.62
C TYR A 84 6.24 -4.45 -1.98
N ASP A 85 5.16 -5.23 -1.91
CA ASP A 85 5.02 -6.52 -2.54
C ASP A 85 3.65 -6.57 -3.21
N LEU A 86 3.63 -6.91 -4.49
CA LEU A 86 2.39 -7.14 -5.23
C LEU A 86 2.39 -8.60 -5.65
N TYR A 87 1.42 -9.36 -5.13
CA TYR A 87 1.34 -10.78 -5.39
C TYR A 87 -0.10 -11.25 -5.62
N TRP A 88 -0.21 -12.40 -6.28
CA TRP A 88 -1.48 -13.09 -6.48
C TRP A 88 -1.72 -14.11 -5.36
N LYS A 89 -2.95 -14.16 -4.87
CA LYS A 89 -3.42 -15.07 -3.82
C LYS A 89 -4.59 -15.91 -4.34
N LYS A 90 -4.40 -17.23 -4.36
CA LYS A 90 -5.42 -18.18 -4.81
C LYS A 90 -6.64 -18.17 -3.89
N GLY A 91 -7.83 -18.28 -4.49
CA GLY A 91 -9.08 -18.55 -3.77
C GLY A 91 -9.69 -17.33 -3.05
N ASP A 92 -9.15 -16.13 -3.28
CA ASP A 92 -9.72 -14.88 -2.77
C ASP A 92 -10.60 -14.22 -3.86
N VAL A 93 -11.67 -13.52 -3.45
CA VAL A 93 -12.54 -12.77 -4.38
C VAL A 93 -11.77 -11.62 -5.03
N TRP A 94 -10.79 -11.09 -4.29
CA TRP A 94 -9.81 -10.09 -4.68
C TRP A 94 -8.43 -10.74 -4.76
N PRO A 95 -8.09 -11.35 -5.90
CA PRO A 95 -6.93 -12.23 -5.99
C PRO A 95 -5.59 -11.49 -5.95
N TYR A 96 -5.56 -10.16 -6.10
CA TYR A 96 -4.32 -9.39 -6.03
C TYR A 96 -4.20 -8.69 -4.69
N MET A 97 -3.01 -8.78 -4.08
CA MET A 97 -2.66 -8.10 -2.85
C MET A 97 -1.47 -7.19 -3.11
N LEU A 98 -1.67 -5.88 -2.96
CA LEU A 98 -0.60 -4.93 -2.74
C LEU A 98 -0.38 -4.77 -1.24
N TRP A 99 0.79 -5.19 -0.76
CA TRP A 99 1.30 -4.89 0.56
C TRP A 99 2.37 -3.81 0.44
N PHE A 100 2.26 -2.73 1.20
CA PHE A 100 3.29 -1.68 1.20
C PHE A 100 3.57 -1.15 2.60
N THR A 101 4.74 -0.52 2.76
CA THR A 101 5.15 0.17 3.98
C THR A 101 5.33 1.66 3.71
N ASN A 102 4.75 2.53 4.53
CA ASN A 102 4.94 3.98 4.46
C ASN A 102 5.61 4.55 5.73
N THR A 103 6.38 5.63 5.57
CA THR A 103 6.94 6.44 6.68
C THR A 103 6.13 7.71 6.93
N GLU A 104 5.15 8.00 6.08
CA GLU A 104 4.28 9.15 6.21
C GLU A 104 2.82 8.86 5.84
N ASN A 105 1.92 9.55 6.55
CA ASN A 105 0.49 9.50 6.30
C ASN A 105 0.13 10.25 5.01
N TYR A 106 -0.51 9.57 4.07
CA TYR A 106 -1.11 10.15 2.88
C TYR A 106 -2.41 9.44 2.57
N ASN A 107 -3.27 10.09 1.79
CA ASN A 107 -4.37 9.43 1.13
C ASN A 107 -3.93 8.93 -0.25
N TYR A 108 -3.44 7.69 -0.32
CA TYR A 108 -2.90 7.12 -1.55
C TYR A 108 -4.00 6.69 -2.52
N LEU A 109 -3.73 6.85 -3.82
CA LEU A 109 -4.44 6.16 -4.90
C LEU A 109 -3.43 5.34 -5.70
N PHE A 110 -3.77 4.07 -5.95
CA PHE A 110 -2.99 3.16 -6.77
C PHE A 110 -3.73 2.88 -8.06
N PHE A 111 -3.10 3.11 -9.21
CA PHE A 111 -3.69 2.93 -10.53
C PHE A 111 -3.08 1.73 -11.25
N ASP A 112 -3.93 0.86 -11.75
CA ASP A 112 -3.50 -0.32 -12.51
C ASP A 112 -3.45 -0.06 -14.04
N GLU A 113 -2.99 -1.05 -14.80
CA GLU A 113 -2.90 -0.98 -16.27
C GLU A 113 -4.26 -0.97 -16.99
N THR A 114 -5.37 -1.19 -16.28
CA THR A 114 -6.73 -1.02 -16.81
C THR A 114 -7.25 0.41 -16.63
N GLY A 115 -6.55 1.22 -15.82
CA GLY A 115 -6.96 2.56 -15.42
C GLY A 115 -7.89 2.58 -14.20
N ASP A 116 -8.10 1.44 -13.53
CA ASP A 116 -8.84 1.42 -12.26
C ASP A 116 -7.96 2.01 -11.14
N SER A 117 -8.60 2.56 -10.11
CA SER A 117 -7.92 3.20 -9.00
C SER A 117 -8.39 2.69 -7.65
N TYR A 118 -7.46 2.43 -6.74
CA TYR A 118 -7.73 1.91 -5.39
C TYR A 118 -7.24 2.89 -4.34
N ARG A 119 -8.17 3.47 -3.57
CA ARG A 119 -7.85 4.42 -2.51
C ARG A 119 -7.46 3.72 -1.21
N CYS A 120 -6.35 4.12 -0.62
CA CYS A 120 -5.94 3.71 0.72
C CYS A 120 -5.59 4.95 1.55
N ASN A 121 -6.49 5.33 2.46
CA ASN A 121 -6.25 6.44 3.38
C ASN A 121 -5.37 5.96 4.54
N CYS A 122 -4.06 6.24 4.48
CA CYS A 122 -3.11 5.87 5.50
C CYS A 122 -3.03 6.96 6.58
N TRP A 123 -3.94 6.89 7.54
CA TRP A 123 -3.92 7.76 8.74
C TRP A 123 -2.86 7.33 9.77
N ARG A 124 -2.08 6.30 9.45
CA ARG A 124 -0.94 5.78 10.20
C ARG A 124 0.21 5.45 9.27
N ARG A 125 1.39 5.31 9.86
CA ARG A 125 2.61 4.80 9.23
C ARG A 125 2.69 3.29 9.38
N GLY A 126 3.53 2.66 8.58
CA GLY A 126 3.83 1.23 8.64
C GLY A 126 3.14 0.44 7.54
N ASN A 127 2.65 -0.75 7.89
CA ASN A 127 2.18 -1.73 6.91
C ASN A 127 0.70 -1.55 6.55
N HIS A 128 0.43 -1.55 5.25
CA HIS A 128 -0.90 -1.40 4.68
C HIS A 128 -1.15 -2.42 3.58
N TRP A 129 -2.40 -2.82 3.43
CA TRP A 129 -2.80 -3.80 2.43
C TRP A 129 -3.91 -3.25 1.55
N VAL A 130 -3.86 -3.55 0.25
CA VAL A 130 -4.93 -3.30 -0.71
C VAL A 130 -5.17 -4.60 -1.46
N GLN A 131 -6.39 -5.14 -1.35
CA GLN A 131 -6.82 -6.27 -2.14
C GLN A 131 -7.83 -5.87 -3.18
N TYR A 132 -7.59 -6.28 -4.42
CA TYR A 132 -8.41 -5.91 -5.57
C TYR A 132 -8.46 -7.03 -6.62
N ARG A 133 -9.30 -6.81 -7.63
CA ARG A 133 -9.40 -7.63 -8.84
C ARG A 133 -9.13 -6.73 -10.04
N SER A 134 -8.27 -7.21 -10.94
CA SER A 134 -7.95 -6.52 -12.19
C SER A 134 -7.54 -7.52 -13.25
N ASP A 135 -7.85 -7.25 -14.51
CA ASP A 135 -7.35 -8.03 -15.66
C ASP A 135 -5.88 -7.69 -15.98
N LYS A 136 -5.40 -6.52 -15.53
CA LYS A 136 -4.01 -6.08 -15.68
C LYS A 136 -3.52 -5.47 -14.36
N PRO A 137 -3.13 -6.30 -13.39
CA PRO A 137 -2.95 -5.90 -11.99
C PRO A 137 -1.69 -5.07 -11.71
N THR A 138 -0.80 -4.86 -12.69
CA THR A 138 0.41 -4.06 -12.46
C THR A 138 0.00 -2.66 -12.04
N ILE A 139 0.50 -2.16 -10.91
CA ILE A 139 0.34 -0.75 -10.55
C ILE A 139 1.34 0.06 -11.36
N ILE A 140 0.84 1.03 -12.11
CA ILE A 140 1.62 1.86 -13.04
C ILE A 140 1.73 3.32 -12.60
N PHE A 141 0.85 3.77 -11.70
CA PHE A 141 0.87 5.14 -11.24
C PHE A 141 0.36 5.21 -9.81
N ILE A 142 0.94 6.11 -9.02
CA ILE A 142 0.51 6.39 -7.65
C ILE A 142 0.34 7.89 -7.44
N THR A 143 -0.64 8.26 -6.63
CA THR A 143 -0.79 9.64 -6.13
C THR A 143 -0.98 9.65 -4.62
N GLY A 144 -0.78 10.81 -4.02
CA GLY A 144 -1.09 11.06 -2.62
C GLY A 144 -1.37 12.53 -2.37
N SER A 145 -2.14 12.77 -1.31
CA SER A 145 -2.56 14.07 -0.77
C SER A 145 -2.70 13.99 0.75
#